data_AF-A0A2W6ZTS4-F1
#
_entry.id   AF-A0A2W6ZTS4-F1
#
_cell.length_a   1.000
_cell.length_b   1.000
_cell.length_c   1.000
_cell.angle_alpha   90.00
_cell.angle_beta   90.00
_cell.angle_gamma   90.00
#
_symmetry.space_group_name_H-M   'P 1'
#
loop_
_entity.id
_entity.type
_entity.pdbx_description
1 polymer ?
#
loop_
_entity_poly.entity_id
_entity_poly.type
_entity_poly.pdbx_seq_one_letter_code
_entity_poly.pdbx_strand_id
1 'polypeptide(L)'
;MINLTPQDVRLKVTASSKADAIRQVGDLLVANGRIQPGYGESMVAREGQANTYLGNGIAIPHGQPAQRDLIVTTGIAVLQIPAGVEWNPGEVVRLVVGIAAKSDEHLQILTNLTRVLDDPAAVQQLVETEDAQAICDRLTGQSSPSGKGLDTDGFDQFVDVTIDAPTGLHARPARVFADLAKSFTAEVRVRYGDQVANGKSLMSLLKLGVERDGVVRVLAKGSDAAQALSALSQAVEDGLEEEEESTAVVLELPALELASHAIAGVPASPGLAIAPLHRLHHIQLEFAATTTHPAAEQEKLKTAIAAADADLADLYET
;
A
#
# COMPACT_ATOMS: atom_id res chain seq x y z
N MET A 1 18.36 10.31 3.76
CA MET A 1 18.38 8.97 3.12
C MET A 1 18.75 7.98 4.22
N ILE A 2 17.89 7.00 4.50
CA ILE A 2 18.16 5.99 5.54
C ILE A 2 19.32 5.11 5.07
N ASN A 3 20.37 4.99 5.88
CA ASN A 3 21.55 4.20 5.59
C ASN A 3 21.41 2.82 6.26
N LEU A 4 21.04 1.80 5.48
CA LEU A 4 20.95 0.41 5.92
C LEU A 4 22.20 -0.34 5.44
N THR A 5 22.92 -0.94 6.38
CA THR A 5 24.17 -1.66 6.10
C THR A 5 24.08 -3.10 6.60
N PRO A 6 24.98 -4.02 6.17
CA PRO A 6 24.97 -5.41 6.66
C PRO A 6 25.04 -5.56 8.18
N GLN A 7 25.58 -4.57 8.90
CA GLN A 7 25.62 -4.57 10.37
C GLN A 7 24.23 -4.44 10.99
N ASP A 8 23.29 -3.82 10.27
CA ASP A 8 21.88 -3.63 10.64
C ASP A 8 21.02 -4.86 10.32
N VAL A 9 21.61 -5.94 9.81
CA VAL A 9 20.91 -7.18 9.46
C VAL A 9 21.41 -8.33 10.33
N ARG A 10 20.49 -9.19 10.76
CA ARG A 10 20.81 -10.52 11.33
C ARG A 10 20.07 -11.59 10.56
N LEU A 11 20.86 -12.50 9.99
CA LEU A 11 20.37 -13.63 9.20
C LEU A 11 20.11 -14.84 10.08
N LYS A 12 19.21 -15.72 9.63
CA LYS A 12 18.97 -17.05 10.20
C LYS A 12 18.73 -17.04 11.72
N VAL A 13 18.04 -16.03 12.22
CA VAL A 13 17.66 -15.96 13.63
C VAL A 13 16.46 -16.85 13.92
N THR A 14 16.30 -17.23 15.18
CA THR A 14 15.12 -17.93 15.68
C THR A 14 14.42 -17.05 16.70
N ALA A 15 13.11 -16.95 16.62
CA ALA A 15 12.30 -16.26 17.62
C ALA A 15 11.24 -17.20 18.18
N SER A 16 11.15 -17.26 19.51
CA SER A 16 10.20 -18.10 20.24
C SER A 16 8.77 -17.51 20.27
N SER A 17 8.64 -16.20 20.02
CA SER A 17 7.36 -15.49 20.01
C SER A 17 7.47 -14.16 19.26
N LYS A 18 6.33 -13.55 18.93
CA LYS A 18 6.28 -12.16 18.44
C LYS A 18 7.07 -11.19 19.33
N ALA A 19 6.87 -11.25 20.64
CA ALA A 19 7.55 -10.35 21.57
C ALA A 19 9.07 -10.57 21.61
N ASP A 20 9.52 -11.81 21.48
CA ASP A 20 10.94 -12.16 21.37
C ASP A 20 11.55 -11.58 20.09
N ALA A 21 10.90 -11.74 18.94
CA ALA A 21 11.36 -11.17 17.67
C ALA A 21 11.47 -9.63 17.73
N ILE A 22 10.50 -8.96 18.36
CA ILE A 22 10.52 -7.50 18.55
C ILE A 22 11.68 -7.06 19.46
N ARG A 23 11.94 -7.80 20.54
CA ARG A 23 13.10 -7.53 21.41
C ARG A 23 14.41 -7.72 20.68
N GLN A 24 14.58 -8.82 19.95
CA GLN A 24 15.80 -9.08 19.19
C GLN A 24 16.11 -7.98 18.16
N VAL A 25 15.09 -7.41 17.49
CA VAL A 25 15.32 -6.32 16.52
C VAL A 25 15.59 -5.00 17.24
N GLY A 26 14.98 -4.79 18.41
CA GLY A 26 15.31 -3.69 19.32
C GLY A 26 16.76 -3.77 19.82
N ASP A 27 17.22 -4.95 20.24
CA ASP A 27 18.60 -5.17 20.69
C ASP A 27 19.60 -4.91 19.57
N LEU A 28 19.26 -5.24 18.33
CA LEU A 28 20.07 -4.93 17.15
C LEU A 28 20.16 -3.41 16.90
N LEU A 29 19.05 -2.69 17.03
CA LEU A 29 19.04 -1.22 16.96
C LEU A 29 19.87 -0.58 18.10
N VAL A 30 19.85 -1.15 19.31
CA VAL A 30 20.69 -0.72 20.44
C VAL A 30 22.17 -0.98 20.13
N ALA A 31 22.51 -2.18 19.68
CA ALA A 31 23.88 -2.58 19.37
C ALA A 31 24.50 -1.69 18.28
N ASN A 32 23.69 -1.21 17.34
CA ASN A 32 24.12 -0.30 16.27
C ASN A 32 23.99 1.19 16.64
N GLY A 33 23.73 1.51 17.91
CA GLY A 33 23.70 2.88 18.42
C GLY A 33 22.54 3.74 17.89
N ARG A 34 21.46 3.12 17.38
CA ARG A 34 20.31 3.83 16.81
C ARG A 34 19.33 4.28 17.90
N ILE A 35 19.18 3.48 18.94
CA ILE A 35 18.26 3.71 20.06
C ILE A 35 18.95 3.42 21.39
N GLN A 36 18.43 4.01 22.46
CA GLN A 36 18.82 3.70 23.84
C GLN A 36 18.12 2.41 24.32
N PRO A 37 18.71 1.69 25.30
CA PRO A 37 18.04 0.59 25.98
C PRO A 37 16.64 0.99 26.49
N GLY A 38 15.67 0.09 26.39
CA GLY A 38 14.28 0.33 26.79
C GLY A 38 13.33 0.70 25.63
N TYR A 39 13.84 1.20 24.50
CA TYR A 39 12.99 1.46 23.34
C TYR A 39 12.41 0.17 22.72
N GLY A 40 13.11 -0.96 22.81
CA GLY A 40 12.59 -2.28 22.41
C GLY A 40 11.31 -2.67 23.17
N GLU A 41 11.21 -2.38 24.47
CA GLU A 41 9.97 -2.62 25.22
C GLU A 41 8.84 -1.66 24.79
N SER A 42 9.17 -0.44 24.35
CA SER A 42 8.19 0.45 23.73
C SER A 42 7.63 -0.12 22.42
N MET A 43 8.46 -0.80 21.62
CA MET A 43 8.02 -1.49 20.40
C MET A 43 7.05 -2.63 20.74
N VAL A 44 7.35 -3.42 21.78
CA VAL A 44 6.46 -4.50 22.26
C VAL A 44 5.13 -3.91 22.76
N ALA A 45 5.17 -2.83 23.54
CA ALA A 45 3.97 -2.16 24.05
C ALA A 45 3.12 -1.57 22.92
N ARG A 46 3.75 -1.00 21.88
CA ARG A 46 3.07 -0.47 20.69
C ARG A 46 2.37 -1.56 19.89
N GLU A 47 3.02 -2.71 19.74
CA GLU A 47 2.46 -3.88 19.05
C GLU A 47 1.17 -4.39 19.72
N GLY A 48 1.11 -4.33 21.05
CA GLY A 48 -0.10 -4.69 21.80
C GLY A 48 -1.31 -3.76 21.55
N GLN A 49 -1.07 -2.57 20.98
CA GLN A 49 -2.13 -1.58 20.69
C GLN A 49 -2.54 -1.58 19.21
N ALA A 50 -1.60 -1.81 18.29
CA ALA A 50 -1.94 -2.01 16.88
C ALA A 50 -0.93 -2.93 16.20
N ASN A 51 -1.46 -3.78 15.32
CA ASN A 51 -0.71 -4.75 14.53
C ASN A 51 0.32 -4.06 13.62
N THR A 52 1.53 -4.60 13.56
CA THR A 52 2.57 -4.16 12.61
C THR A 52 2.88 -5.16 11.51
N TYR A 53 2.06 -6.22 11.38
CA TYR A 53 2.08 -7.10 10.22
C TYR A 53 1.69 -6.34 8.96
N LEU A 54 2.51 -6.46 7.91
CA LEU A 54 2.32 -5.72 6.66
C LEU A 54 1.86 -6.61 5.51
N GLY A 55 1.88 -7.93 5.68
CA GLY A 55 1.58 -8.92 4.63
C GLY A 55 2.81 -9.73 4.23
N ASN A 56 2.59 -10.83 3.49
CA ASN A 56 3.62 -11.69 2.89
C ASN A 56 4.79 -12.02 3.83
N GLY A 57 4.52 -12.25 5.11
CA GLY A 57 5.54 -12.61 6.09
C GLY A 57 6.49 -11.50 6.51
N ILE A 58 6.11 -10.23 6.36
CA ILE A 58 6.89 -9.07 6.82
C ILE A 58 6.15 -8.33 7.95
N ALA A 59 6.86 -7.95 9.00
CA ALA A 59 6.37 -7.03 10.03
C ALA A 59 7.29 -5.82 10.24
N ILE A 60 6.73 -4.69 10.66
CA ILE A 60 7.41 -3.40 10.82
C ILE A 60 7.27 -2.82 12.25
N PRO A 61 7.76 -3.52 13.29
CA PRO A 61 7.63 -3.03 14.66
C PRO A 61 8.37 -1.70 14.83
N HIS A 62 7.75 -0.80 15.59
CA HIS A 62 8.27 0.54 15.90
C HIS A 62 7.76 0.99 17.27
N GLY A 63 8.48 1.90 17.92
CA GLY A 63 8.15 2.36 19.26
C GLY A 63 6.96 3.32 19.31
N GLN A 64 6.45 3.57 20.52
CA GLN A 64 5.40 4.55 20.74
C GLN A 64 5.91 5.98 20.50
N PRO A 65 5.05 6.91 20.05
CA PRO A 65 5.44 8.31 19.86
C PRO A 65 6.01 8.97 21.13
N ALA A 66 5.52 8.59 22.31
CA ALA A 66 5.97 9.12 23.60
C ALA A 66 7.41 8.73 23.97
N GLN A 67 8.01 7.74 23.30
CA GLN A 67 9.36 7.24 23.58
C GLN A 67 10.38 7.65 22.51
N ARG A 68 10.06 8.66 21.69
CA ARG A 68 10.95 9.19 20.63
C ARG A 68 12.28 9.73 21.16
N ASP A 69 12.33 10.17 22.41
CA ASP A 69 13.55 10.68 23.05
C ASP A 69 14.64 9.62 23.22
N LEU A 70 14.26 8.34 23.21
CA LEU A 70 15.20 7.21 23.25
C LEU A 70 15.85 6.95 21.89
N ILE A 71 15.40 7.61 20.82
CA ILE A 71 16.01 7.47 19.49
C ILE A 71 17.26 8.36 19.45
N VAL A 72 18.43 7.76 19.25
CA VAL A 72 19.70 8.49 19.10
C VAL A 72 19.79 9.03 17.67
N THR A 73 19.61 8.16 16.69
CA THR A 73 19.59 8.49 15.25
C THR A 73 18.52 7.67 14.53
N THR A 74 17.87 8.25 13.52
CA THR A 74 16.98 7.48 12.63
C THR A 74 17.74 6.25 12.09
N GLY A 75 17.15 5.07 12.24
CA GLY A 75 17.79 3.81 11.89
C GLY A 75 16.78 2.69 11.71
N ILE A 76 17.20 1.68 10.96
CA ILE A 76 16.42 0.47 10.70
C ILE A 76 17.31 -0.72 11.00
N ALA A 77 16.69 -1.78 11.48
CA ALA A 77 17.33 -3.07 11.65
C ALA A 77 16.43 -4.17 11.09
N VAL A 78 17.03 -5.26 10.60
CA VAL A 78 16.31 -6.35 9.95
C VAL A 78 16.70 -7.68 10.57
N LEU A 79 15.69 -8.46 10.96
CA LEU A 79 15.86 -9.88 11.32
C LEU A 79 15.23 -10.75 10.24
N GLN A 80 15.99 -11.74 9.79
CA GLN A 80 15.49 -12.83 8.95
C GLN A 80 15.28 -14.07 9.83
N ILE A 81 14.04 -14.56 9.88
CA ILE A 81 13.58 -15.72 10.66
C ILE A 81 13.09 -16.79 9.66
N PRO A 82 13.97 -17.65 9.10
CA PRO A 82 13.57 -18.59 8.05
C PRO A 82 12.47 -19.56 8.47
N ALA A 83 12.48 -20.02 9.73
CA ALA A 83 11.44 -20.88 10.28
C ALA A 83 10.07 -20.19 10.43
N GLY A 84 10.07 -18.86 10.40
CA GLY A 84 8.93 -18.02 10.72
C GLY A 84 8.62 -17.96 12.22
N VAL A 85 7.87 -16.94 12.59
CA VAL A 85 7.28 -16.77 13.92
C VAL A 85 5.82 -16.36 13.73
N GLU A 86 4.92 -16.98 14.48
CA GLU A 86 3.51 -16.57 14.49
C GLU A 86 3.41 -15.15 15.07
N TRP A 87 2.83 -14.24 14.28
CA TRP A 87 2.68 -12.84 14.62
C TRP A 87 1.29 -12.56 15.21
N ASN A 88 0.26 -13.06 14.52
CA ASN A 88 -1.13 -13.12 14.95
C ASN A 88 -1.75 -14.44 14.42
N PRO A 89 -2.97 -14.83 14.83
CA PRO A 89 -3.57 -16.09 14.39
C PRO A 89 -3.61 -16.23 12.86
N GLY A 90 -2.84 -17.18 12.33
CA GLY A 90 -2.73 -17.45 10.89
C GLY A 90 -1.73 -16.56 10.12
N GLU A 91 -1.07 -15.61 10.78
CA GLU A 91 -0.07 -14.71 10.19
C GLU A 91 1.33 -15.12 10.66
N VAL A 92 2.19 -15.56 9.73
CA VAL A 92 3.57 -15.99 10.02
C VAL A 92 4.54 -14.98 9.43
N VAL A 93 5.39 -14.40 10.28
CA VAL A 93 6.43 -13.44 9.88
C VAL A 93 7.78 -14.13 9.75
N ARG A 94 8.49 -13.86 8.65
CA ARG A 94 9.85 -14.34 8.36
C ARG A 94 10.86 -13.20 8.22
N LEU A 95 10.40 -11.96 8.06
CA LEU A 95 11.24 -10.77 8.06
C LEU A 95 10.66 -9.72 9.02
N VAL A 96 11.46 -9.31 10.00
CA VAL A 96 11.10 -8.25 10.94
C VAL A 96 11.96 -7.04 10.65
N VAL A 97 11.34 -5.92 10.30
CA VAL A 97 12.01 -4.66 9.98
C VAL A 97 11.72 -3.66 11.09
N GLY A 98 12.61 -3.59 12.07
CA GLY A 98 12.50 -2.66 13.20
C GLY A 98 12.83 -1.24 12.77
N ILE A 99 11.94 -0.30 13.06
CA ILE A 99 12.09 1.10 12.65
C ILE A 99 12.19 1.99 13.89
N ALA A 100 13.26 2.80 13.93
CA ALA A 100 13.43 3.89 14.87
C ALA A 100 13.58 5.20 14.08
N ALA A 101 12.56 6.05 14.06
CA ALA A 101 12.59 7.28 13.27
C ALA A 101 12.20 8.52 14.09
N LYS A 102 13.01 9.58 14.00
CA LYS A 102 12.68 10.90 14.60
C LYS A 102 11.65 11.67 13.79
N SER A 103 11.60 11.46 12.48
CA SER A 103 10.76 12.15 11.50
C SER A 103 10.17 11.18 10.47
N ASP A 104 9.51 11.71 9.43
CA ASP A 104 8.87 10.93 8.36
C ASP A 104 9.86 10.27 7.37
N GLU A 105 11.16 10.28 7.66
CA GLU A 105 12.20 9.62 6.85
C GLU A 105 11.95 8.12 6.61
N HIS A 106 11.19 7.48 7.49
CA HIS A 106 10.80 6.08 7.37
C HIS A 106 9.84 5.79 6.20
N LEU A 107 9.11 6.80 5.68
CA LEU A 107 8.17 6.64 4.57
C LEU A 107 8.84 6.12 3.28
N GLN A 108 10.10 6.49 3.05
CA GLN A 108 10.83 6.02 1.87
C GLN A 108 11.11 4.51 1.93
N ILE A 109 11.41 3.99 3.12
CA ILE A 109 11.61 2.56 3.34
C ILE A 109 10.28 1.82 3.28
N LEU A 110 9.20 2.40 3.83
CA LEU A 110 7.86 1.85 3.65
C LEU A 110 7.50 1.72 2.17
N THR A 111 7.84 2.72 1.34
CA THR A 111 7.62 2.68 -0.11
C THR A 111 8.45 1.61 -0.84
N ASN A 112 9.64 1.27 -0.33
CA ASN A 112 10.43 0.16 -0.89
C ASN A 112 9.90 -1.19 -0.40
N LEU A 113 9.51 -1.28 0.87
CA LEU A 113 8.91 -2.47 1.47
C LEU A 113 7.60 -2.85 0.77
N THR A 114 6.74 -1.89 0.44
CA THR A 114 5.51 -2.17 -0.32
C THR A 114 5.80 -2.83 -1.67
N ARG A 115 6.87 -2.42 -2.38
CA ARG A 115 7.28 -3.10 -3.63
C ARG A 115 7.79 -4.52 -3.41
N VAL A 116 8.46 -4.76 -2.28
CA VAL A 116 8.93 -6.11 -1.91
C VAL A 116 7.73 -6.99 -1.60
N LEU A 117 6.72 -6.45 -0.91
CA LEU A 117 5.48 -7.16 -0.61
C LEU A 117 4.70 -7.54 -1.87
N ASP A 118 4.70 -6.70 -2.90
CA ASP A 118 4.00 -6.99 -4.16
C ASP A 118 4.66 -8.13 -4.98
N ASP A 119 5.84 -8.62 -4.57
CA ASP A 119 6.62 -9.64 -5.26
C ASP A 119 6.95 -10.82 -4.32
N PRO A 120 6.10 -11.87 -4.30
CA PRO A 120 6.33 -13.05 -3.46
C PRO A 120 7.68 -13.74 -3.70
N ALA A 121 8.22 -13.68 -4.93
CA ALA A 121 9.52 -14.24 -5.24
C ALA A 121 10.64 -13.43 -4.58
N ALA A 122 10.51 -12.09 -4.54
CA ALA A 122 11.45 -11.25 -3.80
C ALA A 122 11.41 -11.50 -2.29
N VAL A 123 10.22 -11.66 -1.70
CA VAL A 123 10.12 -12.04 -0.28
C VAL A 123 10.84 -13.37 -0.06
N GLN A 124 10.60 -14.37 -0.89
CA GLN A 124 11.24 -15.67 -0.75
C GLN A 124 12.77 -15.59 -0.85
N GLN A 125 13.29 -14.79 -1.79
CA GLN A 125 14.73 -14.52 -1.91
C GLN A 125 15.29 -13.89 -0.62
N LEU A 126 14.59 -12.92 -0.02
CA LEU A 126 15.03 -12.30 1.22
C LEU A 126 14.93 -13.25 2.42
N VAL A 127 14.04 -14.23 2.39
CA VAL A 127 13.91 -15.27 3.43
C VAL A 127 15.00 -16.34 3.33
N GLU A 128 15.45 -16.65 2.12
CA GLU A 128 16.44 -17.71 1.85
C GLU A 128 17.88 -17.22 1.74
N THR A 129 18.09 -15.94 1.46
CA THR A 129 19.44 -15.38 1.24
C THR A 129 20.34 -15.59 2.46
N GLU A 130 21.59 -15.94 2.18
CA GLU A 130 22.67 -16.00 3.18
C GLU A 130 23.53 -14.73 3.17
N ASP A 131 23.18 -13.75 2.34
CA ASP A 131 23.87 -12.48 2.18
C ASP A 131 23.04 -11.33 2.76
N ALA A 132 23.60 -10.67 3.78
CA ALA A 132 23.01 -9.51 4.42
C ALA A 132 22.99 -8.28 3.49
N GLN A 133 23.97 -8.19 2.57
CA GLN A 133 24.03 -7.10 1.59
C GLN A 133 22.85 -7.19 0.62
N ALA A 134 22.46 -8.39 0.18
CA ALA A 134 21.26 -8.59 -0.65
C ALA A 134 19.98 -8.04 -0.01
N ILE A 135 19.82 -8.19 1.32
CA ILE A 135 18.71 -7.59 2.07
C ILE A 135 18.81 -6.06 2.05
N CYS A 136 20.00 -5.52 2.31
CA CYS A 136 20.23 -4.08 2.32
C CYS A 136 19.90 -3.46 0.97
N ASP A 137 20.41 -4.05 -0.11
CA ASP A 137 20.24 -3.57 -1.47
C ASP A 137 18.77 -3.58 -1.87
N ARG A 138 18.04 -4.67 -1.56
CA ARG A 138 16.61 -4.78 -1.89
C ARG A 138 15.75 -3.77 -1.14
N LEU A 139 16.02 -3.55 0.15
CA LEU A 139 15.21 -2.64 0.99
C LEU A 139 15.54 -1.16 0.78
N THR A 140 16.77 -0.83 0.36
CA THR A 140 17.16 0.55 0.04
C THR A 140 16.89 0.94 -1.41
N GLY A 141 16.51 -0.03 -2.25
CA GLY A 141 16.34 0.17 -3.69
C GLY A 141 17.67 0.36 -4.44
N GLN A 142 18.81 0.04 -3.81
CA GLN A 142 20.13 -0.03 -4.47
C GLN A 142 20.34 -1.33 -5.23
N SER A 143 19.60 -2.38 -4.86
CA SER A 143 19.07 -3.28 -5.87
C SER A 143 18.06 -2.46 -6.66
N SER A 144 18.53 -1.86 -7.74
CA SER A 144 17.70 -1.90 -8.93
C SER A 144 17.16 -3.35 -9.03
N PRO A 145 15.90 -3.61 -9.42
CA PRO A 145 15.71 -4.84 -10.18
C PRO A 145 16.83 -4.78 -11.20
N SER A 146 17.75 -5.75 -11.16
CA SER A 146 18.85 -5.83 -12.12
C SER A 146 18.30 -5.31 -13.44
N GLY A 147 18.87 -4.21 -13.92
CA GLY A 147 18.37 -3.41 -15.04
C GLY A 147 18.46 -4.16 -16.37
N LYS A 148 17.98 -5.39 -16.39
CA LYS A 148 17.13 -5.88 -17.45
C LYS A 148 15.72 -5.44 -17.07
N GLY A 149 15.02 -4.71 -17.94
CA GLY A 149 13.55 -4.68 -17.84
C GLY A 149 13.03 -6.11 -17.67
N LEU A 150 11.81 -6.30 -17.13
CA LEU A 150 11.18 -7.62 -17.08
C LEU A 150 11.43 -8.33 -18.43
N ASP A 151 12.35 -9.30 -18.43
CA ASP A 151 12.91 -9.84 -19.67
C ASP A 151 11.84 -10.62 -20.41
N THR A 152 11.64 -10.39 -21.71
CA THR A 152 10.69 -11.21 -22.47
C THR A 152 11.26 -12.61 -22.79
N ASP A 153 12.49 -12.90 -22.39
CA ASP A 153 13.13 -14.20 -22.55
C ASP A 153 12.31 -15.35 -21.95
N GLY A 154 11.98 -16.33 -22.81
CA GLY A 154 11.18 -17.51 -22.46
C GLY A 154 9.67 -17.26 -22.41
N PHE A 155 9.19 -16.11 -22.89
CA PHE A 155 7.78 -15.89 -23.23
C PHE A 155 7.56 -16.18 -24.72
N ASP A 156 7.35 -17.44 -25.04
CA ASP A 156 7.20 -17.90 -26.43
C ASP A 156 5.83 -17.54 -27.03
N GLN A 157 4.86 -17.14 -26.19
CA GLN A 157 3.50 -16.77 -26.59
C GLN A 157 3.23 -15.31 -26.27
N PHE A 158 2.72 -14.58 -27.26
CA PHE A 158 2.32 -13.18 -27.12
C PHE A 158 1.19 -12.82 -28.08
N VAL A 159 0.47 -11.75 -27.76
CA VAL A 159 -0.50 -11.09 -28.63
C VAL A 159 -0.27 -9.57 -28.55
N ASP A 160 -0.33 -8.90 -29.70
CA ASP A 160 -0.28 -7.43 -29.76
C ASP A 160 -1.72 -6.90 -29.78
N VAL A 161 -2.05 -6.00 -28.86
CA VAL A 161 -3.40 -5.44 -28.68
C VAL A 161 -3.33 -3.92 -28.62
N THR A 162 -4.36 -3.26 -29.15
CA THR A 162 -4.46 -1.79 -29.17
C THR A 162 -5.38 -1.32 -28.05
N ILE A 163 -4.91 -0.38 -27.23
CA ILE A 163 -5.73 0.23 -26.19
C ILE A 163 -6.53 1.41 -26.77
N ASP A 164 -7.79 1.20 -27.16
CA ASP A 164 -8.71 2.27 -27.65
C ASP A 164 -9.49 2.97 -26.52
N ALA A 165 -9.18 2.66 -25.26
CA ALA A 165 -9.78 3.38 -24.14
C ALA A 165 -9.43 4.89 -24.22
N PRO A 166 -10.40 5.83 -24.09
CA PRO A 166 -10.17 7.28 -24.27
C PRO A 166 -9.05 7.87 -23.40
N THR A 167 -8.83 7.26 -22.25
CA THR A 167 -7.85 7.66 -21.24
C THR A 167 -6.66 6.69 -21.16
N GLY A 168 -6.51 5.79 -22.12
CA GLY A 168 -5.45 4.78 -22.17
C GLY A 168 -5.56 3.73 -21.07
N LEU A 169 -4.45 3.10 -20.68
CA LEU A 169 -4.41 2.08 -19.62
C LEU A 169 -4.30 2.73 -18.23
N HIS A 170 -5.27 3.58 -17.88
CA HIS A 170 -5.38 4.24 -16.57
C HIS A 170 -6.01 3.32 -15.51
N ALA A 171 -6.23 3.84 -14.29
CA ALA A 171 -6.61 3.06 -13.10
C ALA A 171 -7.77 2.05 -13.28
N ARG A 172 -8.79 2.36 -14.08
CA ARG A 172 -9.96 1.49 -14.27
C ARG A 172 -9.68 0.34 -15.27
N PRO A 173 -9.34 0.60 -16.55
CA PRO A 173 -9.02 -0.47 -17.50
C PRO A 173 -7.79 -1.28 -17.05
N ALA A 174 -6.81 -0.66 -16.42
CA ALA A 174 -5.66 -1.37 -15.85
C ALA A 174 -6.06 -2.30 -14.68
N ARG A 175 -7.12 -1.97 -13.93
CA ARG A 175 -7.64 -2.81 -12.85
C ARG A 175 -8.34 -4.04 -13.41
N VAL A 176 -9.24 -3.84 -14.38
CA VAL A 176 -9.93 -4.95 -15.07
C VAL A 176 -8.91 -5.90 -15.70
N PHE A 177 -7.92 -5.35 -16.42
CA PHE A 177 -6.83 -6.13 -16.98
C PHE A 177 -6.08 -6.92 -15.91
N ALA A 178 -5.66 -6.25 -14.82
CA ALA A 178 -4.88 -6.89 -13.76
C ALA A 178 -5.67 -7.97 -13.02
N ASP A 179 -6.94 -7.75 -12.74
CA ASP A 179 -7.79 -8.70 -12.03
C ASP A 179 -8.12 -9.92 -12.91
N LEU A 180 -8.36 -9.72 -14.21
CA LEU A 180 -8.45 -10.82 -15.17
C LEU A 180 -7.14 -11.59 -15.27
N ALA A 181 -5.99 -10.92 -15.38
CA ALA A 181 -4.69 -11.58 -15.43
C ALA A 181 -4.40 -12.42 -14.17
N LYS A 182 -4.87 -11.99 -12.98
CA LYS A 182 -4.74 -12.75 -11.72
C LYS A 182 -5.53 -14.05 -11.69
N SER A 183 -6.60 -14.17 -12.48
CA SER A 183 -7.39 -15.41 -12.57
C SER A 183 -6.63 -16.58 -13.19
N PHE A 184 -5.54 -16.31 -13.90
CA PHE A 184 -4.69 -17.31 -14.53
C PHE A 184 -3.47 -17.64 -13.67
N THR A 185 -2.98 -18.87 -13.78
CA THR A 185 -1.72 -19.32 -13.17
C THR A 185 -0.50 -18.83 -13.94
N ALA A 186 -0.61 -18.64 -15.26
CA ALA A 186 0.45 -18.13 -16.12
C ALA A 186 1.01 -16.81 -15.64
N GLU A 187 2.31 -16.63 -15.80
CA GLU A 187 2.93 -15.33 -15.68
C GLU A 187 2.50 -14.47 -16.87
N VAL A 188 2.05 -13.24 -16.61
CA VAL A 188 1.57 -12.30 -17.64
C VAL A 188 2.44 -11.05 -17.58
N ARG A 189 2.96 -10.62 -18.72
CA ARG A 189 3.73 -9.38 -18.88
C ARG A 189 3.14 -8.52 -19.98
N VAL A 190 3.26 -7.20 -19.83
CA VAL A 190 2.78 -6.24 -20.82
C VAL A 190 3.95 -5.35 -21.20
N ARG A 191 4.29 -5.29 -22.49
CA ARG A 191 5.35 -4.45 -23.03
C ARG A 191 4.78 -3.30 -23.84
N TYR A 192 5.27 -2.10 -23.57
CA TYR A 192 4.97 -0.89 -24.32
C TYR A 192 6.27 -0.14 -24.60
N GLY A 193 6.67 -0.04 -25.88
CA GLY A 193 8.00 0.43 -26.26
C GLY A 193 9.11 -0.43 -25.61
N ASP A 194 9.99 0.24 -24.86
CA ASP A 194 11.11 -0.37 -24.12
C ASP A 194 10.73 -0.77 -22.69
N GLN A 195 9.52 -0.42 -22.24
CA GLN A 195 9.06 -0.70 -20.89
C GLN A 195 8.29 -2.02 -20.85
N VAL A 196 8.48 -2.77 -19.77
CA VAL A 196 7.74 -4.01 -19.50
C VAL A 196 7.17 -3.93 -18.09
N ALA A 197 5.92 -4.34 -17.93
CA ALA A 197 5.18 -4.39 -16.69
C ALA A 197 4.69 -5.80 -16.38
N ASN A 198 4.47 -6.06 -15.09
CA ASN A 198 3.75 -7.24 -14.64
C ASN A 198 2.25 -7.03 -14.89
N GLY A 199 1.67 -7.87 -15.76
CA GLY A 199 0.27 -7.78 -16.18
C GLY A 199 -0.74 -8.03 -15.05
N LYS A 200 -0.32 -8.65 -13.94
CA LYS A 200 -1.15 -8.88 -12.75
C LYS A 200 -1.09 -7.73 -11.73
N SER A 201 -0.24 -6.73 -11.97
CA SER A 201 -0.03 -5.61 -11.05
C SER A 201 -0.58 -4.31 -11.65
N LEU A 202 -1.66 -3.80 -11.05
CA LEU A 202 -2.25 -2.51 -11.41
C LEU A 202 -1.19 -1.41 -11.44
N MET A 203 -0.38 -1.27 -10.39
CA MET A 203 0.65 -0.24 -10.31
C MET A 203 1.74 -0.40 -11.36
N SER A 204 2.07 -1.64 -11.75
CA SER A 204 3.03 -1.88 -12.82
C SER A 204 2.47 -1.46 -14.18
N LEU A 205 1.19 -1.71 -14.44
CA LEU A 205 0.51 -1.31 -15.67
C LEU A 205 0.37 0.21 -15.78
N LEU A 206 0.03 0.90 -14.68
CA LEU A 206 -0.08 2.36 -14.66
C LEU A 206 1.25 3.06 -14.97
N LYS A 207 2.37 2.46 -14.59
CA LYS A 207 3.72 2.98 -14.89
C LYS A 207 4.11 2.89 -16.36
N LEU A 208 3.44 2.03 -17.16
CA LEU A 208 3.69 1.97 -18.61
C LEU A 208 3.25 3.25 -19.32
N GLY A 209 2.31 4.01 -18.74
CA GLY A 209 1.81 5.25 -19.33
C GLY A 209 1.24 5.04 -20.73
N VAL A 210 0.54 3.92 -20.97
CA VAL A 210 -0.06 3.61 -22.27
C VAL A 210 -1.21 4.58 -22.50
N GLU A 211 -1.07 5.43 -23.52
CA GLU A 211 -2.10 6.37 -23.96
C GLU A 211 -3.06 5.69 -24.96
N ARG A 212 -4.10 6.42 -25.35
CA ARG A 212 -5.04 5.97 -26.39
C ARG A 212 -4.29 5.61 -27.68
N ASP A 213 -4.75 4.56 -28.35
CA ASP A 213 -4.17 3.98 -29.57
C ASP A 213 -2.79 3.36 -29.35
N GLY A 214 -2.35 3.25 -28.10
CA GLY A 214 -1.11 2.58 -27.72
C GLY A 214 -1.18 1.08 -28.00
N VAL A 215 -0.26 0.58 -28.82
CA VAL A 215 -0.12 -0.86 -29.09
C VAL A 215 0.77 -1.48 -28.02
N VAL A 216 0.19 -2.37 -27.22
CA VAL A 216 0.92 -3.12 -26.19
C VAL A 216 1.05 -4.57 -26.59
N ARG A 217 2.20 -5.16 -26.26
CA ARG A 217 2.42 -6.60 -26.40
C ARG A 217 2.13 -7.29 -25.08
N VAL A 218 1.10 -8.12 -25.04
CA VAL A 218 0.80 -8.99 -23.91
C VAL A 218 1.52 -10.31 -24.11
N LEU A 219 2.35 -10.71 -23.14
CA LEU A 219 3.10 -11.96 -23.15
C LEU A 219 2.61 -12.85 -22.02
N ALA A 220 2.51 -14.16 -22.26
CA ALA A 220 2.16 -15.11 -21.22
C ALA A 220 3.06 -16.35 -21.23
N LYS A 221 3.33 -16.88 -20.04
CA LYS A 221 4.14 -18.08 -19.83
C LYS A 221 3.54 -18.96 -18.73
N GLY A 222 3.25 -20.22 -19.04
CA GLY A 222 2.65 -21.16 -18.09
C GLY A 222 1.69 -22.13 -18.78
N SER A 223 1.07 -22.99 -17.98
CA SER A 223 0.16 -24.04 -18.45
C SER A 223 -1.11 -23.52 -19.12
N ASP A 224 -1.59 -22.34 -18.71
CA ASP A 224 -2.79 -21.67 -19.22
C ASP A 224 -2.45 -20.39 -20.02
N ALA A 225 -1.20 -20.25 -20.50
CA ALA A 225 -0.74 -19.05 -21.22
C ALA A 225 -1.62 -18.70 -22.44
N ALA A 226 -2.00 -19.69 -23.25
CA ALA A 226 -2.86 -19.46 -24.41
C ALA A 226 -4.26 -18.96 -24.02
N GLN A 227 -4.81 -19.48 -22.92
CA GLN A 227 -6.12 -19.07 -22.40
C GLN A 227 -6.04 -17.64 -21.85
N ALA A 228 -4.97 -17.31 -21.12
CA ALA A 228 -4.72 -15.98 -20.59
C ALA A 228 -4.61 -14.94 -21.72
N LEU A 229 -3.85 -15.22 -22.78
CA LEU A 229 -3.71 -14.32 -23.93
C LEU A 229 -5.03 -14.12 -24.66
N SER A 230 -5.79 -15.20 -24.89
CA SER A 230 -7.10 -15.14 -25.53
C SER A 230 -8.08 -14.27 -24.73
N ALA A 231 -8.17 -14.49 -23.41
CA ALA A 231 -9.07 -13.75 -22.55
C ALA A 231 -8.66 -12.27 -22.40
N LEU A 232 -7.37 -11.98 -22.24
CA LEU A 232 -6.88 -10.62 -22.12
C LEU A 232 -7.02 -9.84 -23.43
N SER A 233 -6.82 -10.49 -24.59
CA SER A 233 -7.07 -9.87 -25.89
C SER A 233 -8.54 -9.50 -26.05
N GLN A 234 -9.45 -10.44 -25.74
CA GLN A 234 -10.88 -10.19 -25.81
C GLN A 234 -11.30 -9.05 -24.87
N ALA A 235 -10.81 -9.05 -23.62
CA ALA A 235 -11.13 -7.99 -22.68
C ALA A 235 -10.64 -6.61 -23.14
N VAL A 236 -9.52 -6.54 -23.86
CA VAL A 236 -9.04 -5.29 -24.48
C VAL A 236 -9.93 -4.86 -25.64
N GLU A 237 -10.37 -5.80 -26.49
CA GLU A 237 -11.32 -5.54 -27.59
C GLU A 237 -12.69 -5.09 -27.07
N ASP A 238 -13.13 -5.64 -25.94
CA ASP A 238 -14.38 -5.27 -25.26
C ASP A 238 -14.25 -3.95 -24.46
N GLY A 239 -13.11 -3.25 -24.56
CA GLY A 239 -12.91 -1.93 -23.97
C GLY A 239 -12.41 -1.91 -22.52
N LEU A 240 -12.08 -3.07 -21.93
CA LEU A 240 -11.69 -3.23 -20.52
C LEU A 240 -12.72 -2.63 -19.56
N GLU A 241 -13.99 -2.73 -19.94
CA GLU A 241 -15.11 -2.39 -19.09
C GLU A 241 -15.36 -3.58 -18.15
N GLU A 242 -15.68 -3.30 -16.88
CA GLU A 242 -16.28 -4.33 -16.03
C GLU A 242 -17.57 -4.75 -16.74
N GLU A 243 -17.90 -6.04 -16.80
CA GLU A 243 -19.23 -6.48 -17.24
C GLU A 243 -20.23 -5.60 -16.47
N GLU A 244 -20.81 -4.61 -17.15
CA GLU A 244 -21.93 -3.87 -16.59
C GLU A 244 -22.91 -4.96 -16.23
N GLU A 245 -23.31 -5.01 -14.96
CA GLU A 245 -24.49 -5.76 -14.57
C GLU A 245 -25.58 -5.41 -15.58
N SER A 246 -25.81 -6.34 -16.50
CA SER A 246 -26.91 -6.45 -17.45
C SER A 246 -27.69 -5.15 -17.58
N THR A 247 -27.37 -4.32 -18.58
CA THR A 247 -28.23 -3.25 -19.14
C THR A 247 -29.30 -2.78 -18.15
N ALA A 248 -28.95 -1.86 -17.25
CA ALA A 248 -29.93 -1.29 -16.33
C ALA A 248 -31.16 -0.88 -17.14
N VAL A 249 -32.27 -1.57 -16.91
CA VAL A 249 -33.56 -1.22 -17.50
C VAL A 249 -33.79 0.23 -17.12
N VAL A 250 -33.78 1.14 -18.11
CA VAL A 250 -34.15 2.53 -17.89
C VAL A 250 -35.61 2.52 -17.47
N LEU A 251 -35.85 2.50 -16.17
CA LEU A 251 -37.17 2.77 -15.61
C LEU A 251 -37.45 4.24 -15.91
N GLU A 252 -38.32 4.50 -16.89
CA GLU A 252 -38.93 5.82 -17.06
C GLU A 252 -39.70 6.12 -15.77
N LEU A 253 -39.07 6.88 -14.88
CA LEU A 253 -39.71 7.39 -13.68
C LEU A 253 -40.65 8.53 -14.11
N PRO A 254 -41.89 8.57 -13.60
CA PRO A 254 -42.80 9.67 -13.86
C PRO A 254 -42.17 10.99 -13.41
N ALA A 255 -42.35 12.04 -14.20
CA ALA A 255 -41.91 13.38 -13.83
C ALA A 255 -42.56 13.78 -12.48
N LEU A 256 -41.72 14.05 -11.47
CA LEU A 256 -42.20 14.49 -10.17
C LEU A 256 -42.41 16.01 -10.21
N GLU A 257 -43.65 16.45 -9.97
CA GLU A 257 -43.92 17.84 -9.65
C GLU A 257 -43.57 18.09 -8.19
N LEU A 258 -42.40 18.69 -7.97
CA LEU A 258 -41.92 19.01 -6.63
C LEU A 258 -42.56 20.33 -6.15
N ALA A 259 -43.15 20.29 -4.95
CA ALA A 259 -43.77 21.47 -4.33
C ALA A 259 -42.74 22.54 -3.88
N SER A 260 -41.45 22.24 -3.96
CA SER A 260 -40.36 23.10 -3.49
C SER A 260 -39.12 23.00 -4.39
N HIS A 261 -38.11 23.82 -4.09
CA HIS A 261 -36.87 23.89 -4.85
C HIS A 261 -36.13 22.54 -4.86
N ALA A 262 -35.82 22.05 -6.05
CA ALA A 262 -35.06 20.84 -6.25
C ALA A 262 -33.58 21.16 -6.52
N ILE A 263 -32.67 20.39 -5.92
CA ILE A 263 -31.27 20.36 -6.35
C ILE A 263 -31.14 19.20 -7.32
N ALA A 264 -30.86 19.50 -8.58
CA ALA A 264 -30.62 18.46 -9.59
C ALA A 264 -29.28 17.77 -9.31
N GLY A 265 -29.32 16.46 -9.07
CA GLY A 265 -28.14 15.61 -8.93
C GLY A 265 -28.04 14.60 -10.07
N VAL A 266 -26.90 13.93 -10.18
CA VAL A 266 -26.73 12.76 -11.05
C VAL A 266 -27.11 11.52 -10.24
N PRO A 267 -28.17 10.78 -10.59
CA PRO A 267 -28.55 9.58 -9.85
C PRO A 267 -27.53 8.47 -10.04
N ALA A 268 -27.18 7.78 -8.95
CA ALA A 268 -26.31 6.59 -9.00
C ALA A 268 -27.11 5.31 -9.33
N SER A 269 -28.42 5.30 -9.07
CA SER A 269 -29.32 4.17 -9.36
C SER A 269 -30.76 4.64 -9.55
N PRO A 270 -31.61 3.87 -10.25
CA PRO A 270 -33.05 4.16 -10.35
C PRO A 270 -33.77 3.88 -9.03
N GLY A 271 -34.69 4.76 -8.63
CA GLY A 271 -35.54 4.57 -7.44
C GLY A 271 -35.89 5.87 -6.72
N LEU A 272 -36.58 5.74 -5.59
CA LEU A 272 -36.93 6.84 -4.69
C LEU A 272 -36.32 6.56 -3.31
N ALA A 273 -35.50 7.50 -2.82
CA ALA A 273 -34.97 7.49 -1.46
C ALA A 273 -35.48 8.73 -0.70
N ILE A 274 -35.89 8.54 0.54
CA ILE A 274 -36.35 9.62 1.43
C ILE A 274 -35.47 9.59 2.67
N ALA A 275 -34.70 10.65 2.88
CA ALA A 275 -33.77 10.77 4.00
C ALA A 275 -33.59 12.25 4.42
N PRO A 276 -33.15 12.52 5.67
CA PRO A 276 -32.70 13.84 6.07
C PRO A 276 -31.55 14.35 5.18
N LEU A 277 -31.62 15.61 4.76
CA LEU A 277 -30.53 16.26 4.02
C LEU A 277 -29.56 16.93 5.00
N HIS A 278 -28.31 16.47 5.03
CA HIS A 278 -27.23 17.15 5.75
C HIS A 278 -26.43 18.02 4.78
N ARG A 279 -26.38 19.33 5.04
CA ARG A 279 -25.58 20.28 4.27
C ARG A 279 -24.30 20.59 5.02
N LEU A 280 -23.16 20.23 4.45
CA LEU A 280 -21.87 20.64 4.97
C LEU A 280 -21.67 22.15 4.76
N HIS A 281 -21.47 22.88 5.85
CA HIS A 281 -21.05 24.28 5.80
C HIS A 281 -19.55 24.35 6.11
N HIS A 282 -18.76 24.75 5.12
CA HIS A 282 -17.35 25.07 5.38
C HIS A 282 -17.29 26.39 6.16
N ILE A 283 -16.86 26.30 7.41
CA ILE A 283 -16.54 27.48 8.22
C ILE A 283 -15.15 27.93 7.82
N GLN A 284 -15.03 29.16 7.32
CA GLN A 284 -13.74 29.79 7.11
C GLN A 284 -13.29 30.38 8.44
N LEU A 285 -12.22 29.82 9.03
CA LEU A 285 -11.69 30.28 10.30
C LEU A 285 -10.64 31.36 10.05
N GLU A 286 -10.92 32.57 10.51
CA GLU A 286 -9.97 33.69 10.47
C GLU A 286 -9.36 33.91 11.86
N PHE A 287 -8.04 33.80 11.95
CA PHE A 287 -7.29 34.04 13.18
C PHE A 287 -6.21 35.11 12.95
N ALA A 288 -6.05 36.00 13.92
CA ALA A 288 -4.94 36.94 13.93
C ALA A 288 -3.63 36.20 14.22
N ALA A 289 -2.57 36.50 13.48
CA ALA A 289 -1.27 35.84 13.63
C ALA A 289 -0.58 36.13 14.98
N THR A 290 -1.00 37.18 15.70
CA THR A 290 -0.43 37.59 16.98
C THR A 290 -1.52 38.06 17.94
N THR A 291 -1.33 37.85 19.24
CA THR A 291 -2.23 38.31 20.30
C THR A 291 -1.47 39.09 21.37
N THR A 292 -2.10 40.12 21.95
CA THR A 292 -1.62 40.80 23.16
C THR A 292 -2.11 40.13 24.45
N HIS A 293 -2.99 39.13 24.34
CA HIS A 293 -3.61 38.43 25.46
C HIS A 293 -3.43 36.91 25.35
N PRO A 294 -2.20 36.40 25.53
CA PRO A 294 -1.88 34.98 25.32
C PRO A 294 -2.69 34.04 26.23
N ALA A 295 -2.99 34.45 27.47
CA ALA A 295 -3.80 33.65 28.38
C ALA A 295 -5.24 33.44 27.87
N ALA A 296 -5.84 34.46 27.24
CA ALA A 296 -7.18 34.35 26.68
C ALA A 296 -7.21 33.42 25.45
N GLU A 297 -6.18 33.48 24.61
CA GLU A 297 -6.05 32.55 23.47
C GLU A 297 -5.79 31.11 23.92
N GLN A 298 -5.02 30.92 24.99
CA GLN A 298 -4.78 29.59 25.55
C GLN A 298 -6.06 28.98 26.14
N GLU A 299 -6.90 29.76 26.81
CA GLU A 299 -8.21 29.29 27.29
C GLU A 299 -9.15 28.97 26.12
N LYS A 300 -9.21 29.81 25.09
CA LYS A 300 -9.99 29.50 23.86
C LYS A 300 -9.55 28.18 23.22
N LEU A 301 -8.24 27.95 23.12
CA LEU A 301 -7.70 26.70 22.58
C LEU A 301 -8.12 25.50 23.42
N LYS A 302 -8.02 25.59 24.75
CA LYS A 302 -8.48 24.51 25.66
C LYS A 302 -9.97 24.23 25.50
N THR A 303 -10.79 25.27 25.41
CA THR A 303 -12.23 25.12 25.17
C THR A 303 -12.52 24.45 23.83
N ALA A 304 -11.81 24.84 22.76
CA ALA A 304 -11.98 24.24 21.44
C ALA A 304 -11.57 22.76 21.40
N ILE A 305 -10.47 22.38 22.05
CA ILE A 305 -10.03 20.98 22.18
C ILE A 305 -11.08 20.17 22.95
N ALA A 306 -11.55 20.67 24.10
CA ALA A 306 -12.56 19.98 24.89
C ALA A 306 -13.89 19.77 24.14
N ALA A 307 -14.30 20.76 23.33
CA ALA A 307 -15.48 20.62 22.48
C ALA A 307 -15.26 19.57 21.38
N ALA A 308 -14.10 19.56 20.72
CA ALA A 308 -13.78 18.56 19.70
C ALA A 308 -13.70 17.13 20.27
N ASP A 309 -13.16 16.96 21.48
CA ASP A 309 -13.12 15.67 22.17
C ASP A 309 -14.53 15.17 22.51
N ALA A 310 -15.44 16.07 22.90
CA ALA A 310 -16.85 15.73 23.14
C ALA A 310 -17.57 15.33 21.83
N ASP A 311 -17.40 16.11 20.76
CA ASP A 311 -17.97 15.78 19.44
C ASP A 311 -17.46 14.42 18.92
N LEU A 312 -16.18 14.10 19.16
CA LEU A 312 -15.58 12.81 18.84
C LEU A 312 -16.21 11.67 19.65
N ALA A 313 -16.40 11.86 20.95
CA ALA A 313 -17.04 10.85 21.80
C ALA A 313 -18.49 10.57 21.36
N ASP A 314 -19.26 11.62 21.09
CA ASP A 314 -20.64 11.50 20.60
C ASP A 314 -20.72 10.74 19.25
N LEU A 315 -19.72 10.91 18.38
CA LEU A 315 -19.65 10.22 17.08
C LEU A 315 -19.41 8.71 17.20
N TYR A 316 -18.81 8.25 18.30
CA TYR A 316 -18.51 6.83 18.55
C TYR A 316 -19.52 6.13 19.47
N GLU A 317 -20.44 6.87 20.11
CA GLU A 317 -21.50 6.31 20.95
C GLU A 317 -22.85 6.09 20.22
N THR A 318 -23.00 6.55 18.98
CA THR A 318 -24.13 6.25 18.07
C THR A 318 -23.84 5.13 17.09
#